data_AF-A0A7R9TTM1-F1
#
_entry.id   AF-A0A7R9TTM1-F1
#
_cell.length_a   1.000
_cell.length_b   1.000
_cell.length_c   1.000
_cell.angle_alpha   90.00
_cell.angle_beta   90.00
_cell.angle_gamma   90.00
#
_symmetry.space_group_name_H-M   'P 1'
#
loop_
_entity.id
_entity.type
_entity.pdbx_description
1 polymer ?
#
loop_
_entity_poly.entity_id
_entity_poly.type
_entity_poly.pdbx_seq_one_letter_code
_entity_poly.pdbx_strand_id
1 'polypeptide(L)'
;GGERVHFDPKYDKLVEAANEATETGIREAGIDVRLCDVGEAIQETMESYEVEIDGKTYPVKCCRNLTGHSIAPYQIHAGKSVPIVKGGEATRMEEGEFYAVETFGSTGRGYVREDLECSHYMKNFDVGHVPLRLPRAKQLLGVIDRNFGTLAFCRRYLDRIGESRYLMALKNLCDMGIVQPYPPLCDVKGSYVAQMEHTILLRPTRKEVLSRGDDY
;
A
#
# COMPACT_ATOMS: atom_id res chain seq x y z
N GLY A 1 -0.28 -6.98 -8.68
CA GLY A 1 -1.32 -7.37 -7.71
C GLY A 1 -0.63 -8.05 -6.56
N GLY A 2 -1.20 -7.95 -5.36
CA GLY A 2 -0.81 -8.78 -4.23
C GLY A 2 -1.20 -10.23 -4.51
N GLU A 3 -0.26 -11.16 -4.40
CA GLU A 3 -0.50 -12.57 -4.69
C GLU A 3 -0.98 -13.33 -3.43
N ARG A 4 -1.88 -14.30 -3.62
CA ARG A 4 -2.29 -15.23 -2.56
C ARG A 4 -1.20 -16.28 -2.34
N VAL A 5 -0.32 -16.07 -1.37
CA VAL A 5 0.72 -17.05 -1.02
C VAL A 5 0.54 -17.53 0.42
N HIS A 6 0.04 -18.76 0.57
CA HIS A 6 0.11 -19.54 1.80
C HIS A 6 0.26 -21.03 1.45
N PHE A 7 0.85 -21.81 2.35
CA PHE A 7 1.06 -23.25 2.15
C PHE A 7 0.24 -24.12 3.10
N ASP A 8 -0.41 -23.50 4.08
CA ASP A 8 -1.21 -24.18 5.10
C ASP A 8 -2.69 -23.75 4.92
N PRO A 9 -3.60 -24.70 4.63
CA PRO A 9 -5.02 -24.42 4.42
C PRO A 9 -5.72 -23.73 5.60
N LYS A 10 -5.14 -23.74 6.80
CA LYS A 10 -5.71 -23.01 7.94
C LYS A 10 -5.84 -21.50 7.70
N TYR A 11 -5.13 -20.96 6.71
CA TYR A 11 -5.20 -19.56 6.32
C TYR A 11 -6.20 -19.26 5.19
N ASP A 12 -6.81 -20.27 4.57
CA ASP A 12 -7.67 -20.11 3.38
C ASP A 12 -8.78 -19.08 3.63
N LYS A 13 -9.51 -19.21 4.74
CA LYS A 13 -10.61 -18.29 5.08
C LYS A 13 -10.16 -16.86 5.34
N LEU A 14 -8.94 -16.65 5.86
CA LEU A 14 -8.42 -15.30 6.10
C LEU A 14 -8.07 -14.62 4.77
N VAL A 15 -7.51 -15.39 3.82
CA VAL A 15 -7.23 -14.92 2.46
C VAL A 15 -8.52 -14.70 1.68
N GLU A 16 -9.52 -15.57 1.85
CA GLU A 16 -10.86 -15.42 1.27
C GLU A 16 -11.52 -14.12 1.74
N ALA A 17 -11.50 -13.83 3.04
CA ALA A 17 -12.03 -12.58 3.59
C ALA A 17 -11.37 -11.34 2.96
N ALA A 18 -10.04 -11.31 2.87
CA ALA A 18 -9.32 -10.20 2.24
C ALA A 18 -9.61 -10.09 0.74
N ASN A 19 -9.78 -11.22 0.06
CA ASN A 19 -10.12 -11.26 -1.36
C ASN A 19 -11.54 -10.71 -1.60
N GLU A 20 -12.55 -11.20 -0.89
CA GLU A 20 -13.94 -10.74 -1.07
C GLU A 20 -14.12 -9.27 -0.69
N ALA A 21 -13.44 -8.82 0.37
CA ALA A 21 -13.43 -7.41 0.74
C ALA A 21 -12.81 -6.53 -0.35
N THR A 22 -11.73 -6.99 -1.00
CA THR A 22 -11.12 -6.28 -2.13
C THR A 22 -12.04 -6.27 -3.35
N GLU A 23 -12.68 -7.39 -3.68
CA GLU A 23 -13.67 -7.46 -4.76
C GLU A 23 -14.88 -6.56 -4.50
N THR A 24 -15.32 -6.46 -3.25
CA THR A 24 -16.35 -5.50 -2.86
C THR A 24 -15.88 -4.07 -3.05
N GLY A 25 -14.67 -3.72 -2.60
CA GLY A 25 -14.08 -2.40 -2.86
C GLY A 25 -14.02 -2.07 -4.36
N ILE A 26 -13.60 -3.03 -5.18
CA ILE A 26 -13.55 -2.88 -6.64
C ILE A 26 -14.96 -2.70 -7.21
N ARG A 27 -15.94 -3.49 -6.77
CA ARG A 27 -17.34 -3.42 -7.22
C ARG A 27 -17.98 -2.08 -6.89
N GLU A 28 -17.76 -1.58 -5.69
CA GLU A 28 -18.33 -0.32 -5.20
C GLU A 28 -17.59 0.92 -5.73
N ALA A 29 -16.33 0.81 -6.16
CA ALA A 29 -15.60 1.92 -6.78
C ALA A 29 -16.25 2.40 -8.09
N GLY A 30 -16.22 3.71 -8.35
CA GLY A 30 -16.77 4.28 -9.58
C GLY A 30 -16.73 5.80 -9.60
N ILE A 31 -16.91 6.40 -10.78
CA ILE A 31 -17.01 7.85 -10.93
C ILE A 31 -18.15 8.37 -10.04
N ASP A 32 -17.90 9.49 -9.35
CA ASP A 32 -18.79 10.15 -8.38
C ASP A 32 -19.08 9.38 -7.08
N VAL A 33 -18.49 8.18 -6.90
CA VAL A 33 -18.59 7.42 -5.65
C VAL A 33 -17.74 8.08 -4.57
N ARG A 34 -18.29 8.20 -3.36
CA ARG A 34 -17.56 8.72 -2.19
C ARG A 34 -16.62 7.65 -1.65
N LEU A 35 -15.37 8.03 -1.38
CA LEU A 35 -14.35 7.12 -0.84
C LEU A 35 -14.78 6.49 0.49
N CYS A 36 -15.48 7.22 1.35
CA CYS A 36 -16.04 6.68 2.60
C CYS A 36 -17.03 5.52 2.40
N ASP A 37 -17.83 5.55 1.31
CA ASP A 37 -18.84 4.52 1.05
C ASP A 37 -18.16 3.20 0.62
N VAL A 38 -17.09 3.31 -0.18
CA VAL A 38 -16.24 2.17 -0.53
C VAL A 38 -15.64 1.54 0.73
N GLY A 39 -15.12 2.36 1.65
CA GLY A 39 -14.55 1.87 2.90
C GLY A 39 -15.56 1.23 3.85
N GLU A 40 -16.79 1.72 3.89
CA GLU A 40 -17.88 1.11 4.67
C GLU A 40 -18.25 -0.27 4.12
N ALA A 41 -18.42 -0.39 2.80
CA ALA A 41 -18.73 -1.67 2.16
C ALA A 41 -17.61 -2.70 2.32
N ILE A 42 -16.34 -2.27 2.17
CA ILE A 42 -15.17 -3.13 2.43
C ILE A 42 -15.20 -3.66 3.86
N GLN A 43 -15.47 -2.80 4.83
CA GLN A 43 -15.49 -3.19 6.24
C GLN A 43 -16.62 -4.17 6.54
N GLU A 44 -17.82 -3.92 6.02
CA GLU A 44 -18.97 -4.82 6.18
C GLU A 44 -18.64 -6.22 5.69
N THR A 45 -18.05 -6.34 4.48
CA THR A 45 -17.64 -7.62 3.91
C THR A 45 -16.50 -8.27 4.69
N MET A 46 -15.46 -7.53 5.06
CA MET A 46 -14.32 -8.12 5.79
C MET A 46 -14.74 -8.62 7.18
N GLU A 47 -15.49 -7.80 7.92
CA GLU A 47 -15.84 -8.08 9.31
C GLU A 47 -17.05 -9.02 9.46
N SER A 48 -17.64 -9.49 8.35
CA SER A 48 -18.60 -10.61 8.37
C SER A 48 -17.92 -11.99 8.50
N TYR A 49 -16.59 -12.04 8.37
CA TYR A 49 -15.82 -13.28 8.45
C TYR A 49 -15.30 -13.57 9.86
N GLU A 50 -15.29 -14.87 10.20
CA GLU A 50 -14.53 -15.43 11.31
C GLU A 50 -13.63 -16.57 10.82
N VAL A 51 -12.46 -16.73 11.44
CA VAL A 51 -11.45 -17.73 11.07
C VAL A 51 -10.97 -18.49 12.30
N GLU A 52 -10.73 -19.79 12.16
CA GLU A 52 -10.10 -20.61 13.19
C GLU A 52 -8.67 -20.95 12.78
N ILE A 53 -7.69 -20.53 13.59
CA ILE A 53 -6.27 -20.81 13.36
C ILE A 53 -5.69 -21.35 14.67
N ASP A 54 -5.12 -22.56 14.60
CA ASP A 54 -4.49 -23.25 15.73
C ASP A 54 -5.43 -23.39 16.96
N GLY A 55 -6.70 -23.75 16.70
CA GLY A 55 -7.72 -23.98 17.73
C GLY A 55 -8.29 -22.72 18.38
N LYS A 56 -8.04 -21.54 17.79
CA LYS A 56 -8.58 -20.26 18.25
C LYS A 56 -9.35 -19.55 17.14
N THR A 57 -10.57 -19.14 17.46
CA THR A 57 -11.42 -18.35 16.57
C THR A 57 -11.11 -16.86 16.69
N TYR A 58 -11.08 -16.17 15.55
CA TYR A 58 -10.86 -14.74 15.43
C TYR A 58 -11.93 -14.12 14.53
N PRO A 59 -12.60 -13.03 14.95
CA PRO A 59 -13.23 -12.15 13.97
C PRO A 59 -12.15 -11.48 13.13
N VAL A 60 -12.32 -11.47 11.82
CA VAL A 60 -11.39 -10.76 10.92
C VAL A 60 -11.64 -9.26 11.06
N LYS A 61 -10.56 -8.46 11.10
CA LYS A 61 -10.63 -7.00 11.23
C LYS A 61 -9.90 -6.33 10.09
N CYS A 62 -10.46 -5.26 9.55
CA CYS A 62 -9.70 -4.37 8.68
C CYS A 62 -8.52 -3.73 9.43
N CYS A 63 -7.35 -3.65 8.81
CA CYS A 63 -6.23 -2.83 9.29
C CYS A 63 -6.52 -1.34 9.06
N ARG A 64 -7.24 -0.71 10.00
CA ARG A 64 -7.88 0.61 9.83
C ARG A 64 -6.96 1.80 9.51
N ASN A 65 -5.64 1.65 9.61
CA ASN A 65 -4.66 2.66 9.25
C ASN A 65 -3.85 2.31 7.99
N LEU A 66 -4.35 1.35 7.20
CA LEU A 66 -3.95 1.08 5.82
C LEU A 66 -5.12 1.42 4.90
N THR A 67 -4.82 1.81 3.67
CA THR A 67 -5.80 2.28 2.68
C THR A 67 -5.31 1.93 1.29
N GLY A 68 -6.21 1.71 0.35
CA GLY A 68 -5.88 1.88 -1.06
C GLY A 68 -5.61 3.35 -1.40
N HIS A 69 -5.29 3.65 -2.65
CA HIS A 69 -4.86 4.99 -3.03
C HIS A 69 -5.01 5.27 -4.53
N SER A 70 -5.14 6.54 -4.89
CA SER A 70 -5.01 6.99 -6.29
C SER A 70 -3.57 6.85 -6.78
N ILE A 71 -3.40 6.61 -8.09
CA ILE A 71 -2.10 6.47 -8.76
C ILE A 71 -1.98 7.52 -9.87
N ALA A 72 -0.79 8.11 -10.04
CA ALA A 72 -0.47 9.02 -11.13
C ALA A 72 0.91 8.69 -11.73
N PRO A 73 1.26 9.23 -12.92
CA PRO A 73 2.56 8.97 -13.55
C PRO A 73 3.73 9.27 -12.60
N TYR A 74 4.53 8.24 -12.31
CA TYR A 74 5.67 8.29 -11.39
C TYR A 74 5.32 8.68 -9.94
N GLN A 75 4.06 8.56 -9.53
CA GLN A 75 3.59 8.86 -8.19
C GLN A 75 2.65 7.75 -7.72
N ILE A 76 3.19 6.81 -6.93
CA ILE A 76 2.41 5.65 -6.47
C ILE A 76 1.24 6.08 -5.58
N HIS A 77 1.43 7.09 -4.73
CA HIS A 77 0.37 7.69 -3.91
C HIS A 77 0.04 9.11 -4.40
N ALA A 78 -0.99 9.26 -5.22
CA ALA A 78 -1.36 10.51 -5.89
C ALA A 78 -2.28 11.46 -5.08
N GLY A 79 -2.49 11.18 -3.80
CA GLY A 79 -3.12 12.11 -2.85
C GLY A 79 -4.52 11.75 -2.38
N LYS A 80 -5.28 10.90 -3.08
CA LYS A 80 -6.54 10.35 -2.58
C LYS A 80 -6.32 8.97 -1.95
N SER A 81 -6.84 8.76 -0.74
CA SER A 81 -6.83 7.47 -0.04
C SER A 81 -8.18 6.79 -0.09
N VAL A 82 -8.21 5.51 -0.47
CA VAL A 82 -9.41 4.66 -0.45
C VAL A 82 -9.47 3.96 0.91
N PRO A 83 -10.32 4.40 1.85
CA PRO A 83 -10.40 3.78 3.17
C PRO A 83 -10.90 2.35 3.05
N ILE A 84 -10.54 1.51 4.04
CA ILE A 84 -11.06 0.14 4.19
C ILE A 84 -11.94 -0.02 5.43
N VAL A 85 -12.32 1.12 6.03
CA VAL A 85 -13.21 1.24 7.19
C VAL A 85 -14.17 2.41 6.98
N LYS A 86 -15.32 2.36 7.63
CA LYS A 86 -16.28 3.47 7.63
C LYS A 86 -15.72 4.72 8.32
N GLY A 87 -16.30 5.88 7.99
CA GLY A 87 -15.96 7.17 8.63
C GLY A 87 -14.83 7.96 7.96
N GLY A 88 -14.40 7.55 6.77
CA GLY A 88 -13.45 8.31 5.94
C GLY A 88 -14.04 9.59 5.32
N GLU A 89 -13.24 10.26 4.50
CA GLU A 89 -13.68 11.46 3.78
C GLU A 89 -14.74 11.16 2.72
N ALA A 90 -15.67 12.10 2.52
CA ALA A 90 -16.69 12.04 1.46
C ALA A 90 -16.17 12.51 0.08
N THR A 91 -14.85 12.64 -0.07
CA THR A 91 -14.18 12.92 -1.35
C THR A 91 -14.60 11.89 -2.39
N ARG A 92 -14.82 12.33 -3.64
CA ARG A 92 -15.30 11.47 -4.72
C ARG A 92 -14.16 10.99 -5.63
N MET A 93 -14.33 9.79 -6.16
CA MET A 93 -13.53 9.31 -7.29
C MET A 93 -13.98 10.01 -8.58
N GLU A 94 -13.04 10.36 -9.44
CA GLU A 94 -13.24 11.14 -10.65
C GLU A 94 -12.93 10.33 -11.92
N GLU A 95 -13.52 10.76 -13.03
CA GLU A 95 -13.23 10.20 -14.35
C GLU A 95 -11.73 10.34 -14.70
N GLY A 96 -11.14 9.27 -15.23
CA GLY A 96 -9.74 9.23 -15.66
C GLY A 96 -8.75 8.84 -14.56
N GLU A 97 -9.18 8.75 -13.30
CA GLU A 97 -8.31 8.37 -12.19
C GLU A 97 -7.98 6.87 -12.19
N PHE A 98 -6.75 6.57 -11.76
CA PHE A 98 -6.29 5.23 -11.44
C PHE A 98 -6.32 5.03 -9.93
N TYR A 99 -6.69 3.83 -9.49
CA TYR A 99 -6.67 3.48 -8.08
C TYR A 99 -6.05 2.10 -7.87
N ALA A 100 -5.18 1.99 -6.86
CA ALA A 100 -4.94 0.74 -6.16
C ALA A 100 -6.09 0.53 -5.17
N VAL A 101 -6.90 -0.50 -5.40
CA VAL A 101 -7.89 -0.97 -4.44
C VAL A 101 -7.29 -2.16 -3.74
N GLU A 102 -6.87 -1.95 -2.49
CA GLU A 102 -6.25 -2.96 -1.64
C GLU A 102 -6.92 -3.00 -0.28
N THR A 103 -6.99 -4.20 0.30
CA THR A 103 -7.55 -4.40 1.64
C THR A 103 -6.66 -5.32 2.46
N PHE A 104 -6.77 -5.20 3.79
CA PHE A 104 -5.90 -5.87 4.73
C PHE A 104 -6.73 -6.43 5.88
N GLY A 105 -6.91 -7.75 5.92
CA GLY A 105 -7.61 -8.47 6.98
C GLY A 105 -6.63 -8.98 8.03
N SER A 106 -6.91 -8.74 9.31
CA SER A 106 -6.03 -9.09 10.44
C SER A 106 -6.77 -9.85 11.53
N THR A 107 -6.09 -10.84 12.14
CA THR A 107 -6.54 -11.50 13.39
C THR A 107 -6.10 -10.75 14.65
N GLY A 108 -5.33 -9.67 14.51
CA GLY A 108 -4.74 -8.89 15.59
C GLY A 108 -5.60 -7.70 16.06
N ARG A 109 -4.95 -6.54 16.17
CA ARG A 109 -5.61 -5.28 16.57
C ARG A 109 -6.27 -4.56 15.39
N GLY A 110 -6.03 -5.02 14.16
CA GLY A 110 -6.44 -4.31 12.94
C GLY A 110 -5.80 -2.93 12.90
N TYR A 111 -4.52 -2.84 13.29
CA TYR A 111 -3.77 -1.58 13.30
C TYR A 111 -2.28 -1.86 13.23
N VAL A 112 -1.63 -1.35 12.19
CA VAL A 112 -0.21 -1.56 11.96
C VAL A 112 0.65 -0.46 12.56
N ARG A 113 1.88 -0.79 12.95
CA ARG A 113 2.91 0.14 13.38
C ARG A 113 4.20 -0.16 12.63
N GLU A 114 5.05 0.83 12.52
CA GLU A 114 6.40 0.63 12.01
C GLU A 114 7.16 -0.31 12.94
N ASP A 115 7.74 -1.36 12.38
CA ASP A 115 8.61 -2.31 13.07
C ASP A 115 9.70 -2.82 12.11
N LEU A 116 10.74 -3.45 12.66
CA LEU A 116 11.87 -4.04 11.92
C LEU A 116 12.74 -3.02 11.16
N GLU A 117 13.71 -3.53 10.40
CA GLU A 117 14.64 -2.68 9.66
C GLU A 117 14.01 -2.11 8.38
N CYS A 118 14.07 -0.79 8.23
CA CYS A 118 13.57 -0.09 7.04
C CYS A 118 14.37 -0.47 5.78
N SER A 119 13.66 -0.86 4.74
CA SER A 119 14.24 -1.26 3.45
C SER A 119 13.73 -0.45 2.26
N HIS A 120 12.53 0.13 2.34
CA HIS A 120 11.89 0.89 1.26
C HIS A 120 12.06 2.39 1.47
N TYR A 121 12.30 3.09 0.37
CA TYR A 121 12.54 4.53 0.33
C TYR A 121 11.91 5.10 -0.94
N MET A 122 11.47 6.34 -0.89
CA MET A 122 10.95 7.03 -2.08
C MET A 122 11.30 8.51 -2.00
N LYS A 123 11.63 9.14 -3.11
CA LYS A 123 11.80 10.60 -3.13
C LYS A 123 10.44 11.26 -2.91
N ASN A 124 10.38 12.29 -2.07
CA ASN A 124 9.15 13.07 -1.91
C ASN A 124 8.82 13.78 -3.24
N PHE A 125 7.61 13.55 -3.75
CA PHE A 125 7.22 13.97 -5.10
C PHE A 125 7.29 15.49 -5.27
N ASP A 126 6.78 16.24 -4.28
CA ASP A 126 6.69 17.70 -4.31
C ASP A 126 7.99 18.40 -3.87
N VAL A 127 9.05 17.65 -3.52
CA VAL A 127 10.29 18.27 -3.05
C VAL A 127 11.03 18.91 -4.20
N GLY A 128 11.18 20.24 -4.13
CA GLY A 128 12.01 21.00 -5.05
C GLY A 128 13.50 20.78 -4.83
N HIS A 129 14.31 21.68 -5.38
CA HIS A 129 15.76 21.64 -5.17
C HIS A 129 16.12 21.96 -3.70
N VAL A 130 16.84 21.05 -3.05
CA VAL A 130 17.38 21.26 -1.69
C VAL A 130 18.91 21.28 -1.73
N PRO A 131 19.59 22.33 -1.24
CA PRO A 131 21.04 22.42 -1.29
C PRO A 131 21.71 21.44 -0.33
N LEU A 132 22.38 20.42 -0.87
CA LEU A 132 23.12 19.40 -0.12
C LEU A 132 24.58 19.81 0.09
N ARG A 133 25.03 19.84 1.35
CA ARG A 133 26.43 20.12 1.72
C ARG A 133 27.33 18.89 1.66
N LEU A 134 26.80 17.70 1.95
CA LEU A 134 27.57 16.45 1.98
C LEU A 134 27.77 15.92 0.55
N PRO A 135 29.02 15.79 0.05
CA PRO A 135 29.28 15.35 -1.32
C PRO A 135 28.68 13.97 -1.63
N ARG A 136 28.74 13.04 -0.68
CA ARG A 136 28.13 11.70 -0.83
C ARG A 136 26.61 11.73 -0.90
N ALA A 137 25.94 12.60 -0.14
CA ALA A 137 24.49 12.75 -0.24
C ALA A 137 24.09 13.32 -1.60
N LYS A 138 24.85 14.29 -2.11
CA LYS A 138 24.64 14.86 -3.46
C LYS A 138 24.85 13.81 -4.56
N GLN A 139 25.91 13.01 -4.46
CA GLN A 139 26.15 11.89 -5.39
C GLN A 139 24.99 10.89 -5.35
N LEU A 140 24.58 10.44 -4.16
CA LEU A 140 23.50 9.47 -4.00
C LEU A 140 22.16 10.01 -4.51
N LEU A 141 21.83 11.28 -4.26
CA LEU A 141 20.62 11.89 -4.82
C LEU A 141 20.65 11.88 -6.35
N GLY A 142 21.78 12.21 -6.97
CA GLY A 142 21.94 12.11 -8.42
C GLY A 142 21.80 10.69 -8.96
N VAL A 143 22.15 9.67 -8.17
CA VAL A 143 21.90 8.26 -8.51
C VAL A 143 20.42 7.93 -8.41
N ILE A 144 19.75 8.36 -7.34
CA ILE A 144 18.30 8.15 -7.13
C ILE A 144 17.52 8.82 -8.27
N ASP A 145 17.82 10.07 -8.61
CA ASP A 145 17.14 10.82 -9.66
C ASP A 145 17.27 10.14 -11.04
N ARG A 146 18.45 9.63 -11.37
CA ARG A 146 18.70 8.96 -12.66
C ARG A 146 18.06 7.59 -12.78
N ASN A 147 17.96 6.83 -11.69
CA ASN A 147 17.54 5.42 -11.74
C ASN A 147 16.08 5.22 -11.33
N PHE A 148 15.57 6.04 -10.42
CA PHE A 148 14.25 5.86 -9.81
C PHE A 148 13.35 7.10 -9.97
N GLY A 149 13.93 8.30 -10.02
CA GLY A 149 13.17 9.55 -10.00
C GLY A 149 12.35 9.64 -8.72
N THR A 150 11.03 9.64 -8.86
CA THR A 150 10.06 9.62 -7.75
C THR A 150 9.46 8.24 -7.47
N LEU A 151 9.86 7.21 -8.20
CA LEU A 151 9.47 5.83 -7.89
C LEU A 151 10.15 5.34 -6.62
N ALA A 152 9.48 4.44 -5.90
CA ALA A 152 10.05 3.78 -4.75
C ALA A 152 11.25 2.90 -5.14
N PHE A 153 12.22 2.79 -4.23
CA PHE A 153 13.39 1.94 -4.35
C PHE A 153 13.70 1.27 -3.01
N CYS A 154 14.64 0.32 -3.03
CA CYS A 154 15.14 -0.33 -1.82
C CYS A 154 16.66 -0.41 -1.80
N ARG A 155 17.24 -0.68 -0.62
CA ARG A 155 18.70 -0.82 -0.44
C ARG A 155 19.34 -1.80 -1.44
N ARG A 156 18.70 -2.96 -1.66
CA ARG A 156 19.16 -3.97 -2.62
C ARG A 156 19.29 -3.45 -4.05
N TYR A 157 18.48 -2.47 -4.45
CA TYR A 157 18.58 -1.87 -5.78
C TYR A 157 19.78 -0.94 -5.89
N LEU A 158 20.08 -0.18 -4.82
CA LEU A 158 21.32 0.59 -4.73
C LEU A 158 22.55 -0.32 -4.78
N ASP A 159 22.53 -1.43 -4.04
CA ASP A 159 23.61 -2.41 -4.05
C ASP A 159 23.84 -2.97 -5.47
N ARG A 160 22.75 -3.33 -6.17
CA ARG A 160 22.80 -3.91 -7.52
C ARG A 160 23.40 -2.97 -8.56
N ILE A 161 23.19 -1.66 -8.42
CA ILE A 161 23.77 -0.65 -9.32
C ILE A 161 25.16 -0.18 -8.87
N GLY A 162 25.77 -0.85 -7.89
CA GLY A 162 27.16 -0.65 -7.47
C GLY A 162 27.36 0.42 -6.39
N GLU A 163 26.29 1.00 -5.83
CA GLU A 163 26.42 1.89 -4.68
C GLU A 163 26.85 1.11 -3.44
N SER A 164 27.76 1.68 -2.67
CA SER A 164 28.25 1.07 -1.43
C SER A 164 28.52 2.12 -0.36
N ARG A 165 28.47 1.72 0.92
CA ARG A 165 28.68 2.63 2.07
C ARG A 165 27.79 3.88 2.02
N TYR A 166 26.57 3.75 1.48
CA TYR A 166 25.64 4.86 1.23
C TYR A 166 24.67 5.13 2.40
N LEU A 167 24.58 4.26 3.42
CA LEU A 167 23.56 4.36 4.48
C LEU A 167 23.54 5.72 5.20
N MET A 168 24.70 6.31 5.48
CA MET A 168 24.76 7.64 6.12
C MET A 168 24.33 8.77 5.18
N ALA A 169 24.60 8.64 3.88
CA ALA A 169 24.12 9.56 2.86
C ALA A 169 22.61 9.44 2.68
N LEU A 170 22.08 8.22 2.65
CA LEU A 170 20.64 7.95 2.58
C LEU A 170 19.92 8.52 3.81
N LYS A 171 20.45 8.29 5.01
CA LYS A 171 19.92 8.89 6.24
C LYS A 171 19.89 10.41 6.14
N ASN A 172 20.94 11.05 5.63
CA ASN A 172 20.96 12.49 5.44
C ASN A 172 19.88 12.98 4.47
N LEU A 173 19.62 12.27 3.37
CA LEU A 173 18.51 12.60 2.46
C LEU A 173 17.15 12.46 3.15
N CYS A 174 17.00 11.48 4.05
CA CYS A 174 15.79 11.34 4.86
C CYS A 174 15.62 12.45 5.89
N ASP A 175 16.68 12.76 6.65
CA ASP A 175 16.66 13.84 7.64
C ASP A 175 16.36 15.21 7.00
N MET A 176 16.70 15.37 5.72
CA MET A 176 16.42 16.59 4.94
C MET A 176 15.06 16.58 4.23
N GLY A 177 14.23 15.54 4.42
CA GLY A 177 12.90 15.44 3.81
C GLY A 177 12.92 15.30 2.29
N ILE A 178 14.05 14.93 1.69
CA ILE A 178 14.16 14.70 0.24
C ILE A 178 13.68 13.29 -0.10
N VAL A 179 14.04 12.33 0.74
CA VAL A 179 13.65 10.91 0.63
C VAL A 179 12.84 10.55 1.87
N GLN A 180 11.71 9.88 1.67
CA GLN A 180 10.90 9.36 2.77
C GLN A 180 11.24 7.88 2.98
N PRO A 181 11.56 7.46 4.22
CA PRO A 181 11.63 6.04 4.57
C PRO A 181 10.22 5.44 4.71
N TYR A 182 10.06 4.20 4.25
CA TYR A 182 8.84 3.40 4.40
C TYR A 182 9.22 2.09 5.10
N PRO A 183 9.29 2.07 6.44
CA PRO A 183 9.59 0.86 7.20
C PRO A 183 8.46 -0.17 7.07
N PRO A 184 8.73 -1.46 7.36
CA PRO A 184 7.70 -2.48 7.44
C PRO A 184 6.58 -2.08 8.41
N LEU A 185 5.35 -2.39 8.03
CA LEU A 185 4.14 -2.12 8.81
C LEU A 185 3.60 -3.45 9.37
N CYS A 186 3.59 -3.58 10.68
CA CYS A 186 3.24 -4.81 11.39
C CYS A 186 2.11 -4.58 12.39
N ASP A 187 1.14 -5.50 12.44
CA ASP A 187 0.21 -5.62 13.57
C ASP A 187 0.93 -6.33 14.75
N VAL A 188 0.23 -6.60 15.84
CA VAL A 188 0.79 -7.21 17.06
C VAL A 188 1.41 -8.57 16.78
N LYS A 189 2.52 -8.85 17.47
CA LYS A 189 3.22 -10.14 17.40
C LYS A 189 2.26 -11.32 17.60
N GLY A 190 2.34 -12.30 16.71
CA GLY A 190 1.50 -13.50 16.72
C GLY A 190 0.14 -13.35 16.02
N SER A 191 -0.18 -12.17 15.47
CA SER A 191 -1.30 -12.01 14.54
C SER A 191 -0.92 -12.44 13.13
N TYR A 192 -1.95 -12.66 12.31
CA TYR A 192 -1.84 -12.97 10.89
C TYR A 192 -2.55 -11.87 10.10
N VAL A 193 -1.96 -11.46 8.98
CA VAL A 193 -2.52 -10.45 8.07
C VAL A 193 -2.54 -11.02 6.66
N ALA A 194 -3.67 -10.88 5.97
CA ALA A 194 -3.81 -11.17 4.55
C ALA A 194 -4.12 -9.88 3.78
N GLN A 195 -3.62 -9.78 2.55
CA GLN A 195 -3.85 -8.66 1.65
C GLN A 195 -4.25 -9.18 0.26
N MET A 196 -5.07 -8.40 -0.42
CA MET A 196 -5.34 -8.51 -1.86
C MET A 196 -5.39 -7.11 -2.47
N GLU A 197 -5.03 -6.98 -3.75
CA GLU A 197 -4.96 -5.70 -4.46
C GLU A 197 -5.18 -5.85 -5.97
N HIS A 198 -5.98 -4.93 -6.54
CA HIS A 198 -5.96 -4.65 -7.98
C HIS A 198 -5.79 -3.17 -8.29
N THR A 199 -5.24 -2.91 -9.48
CA THR A 199 -5.27 -1.58 -10.10
C THR A 199 -6.50 -1.47 -11.00
N ILE A 200 -7.31 -0.44 -10.78
CA ILE A 200 -8.45 -0.09 -11.62
C ILE A 200 -8.22 1.24 -12.33
N LEU A 201 -8.87 1.39 -13.49
CA LEU A 201 -8.98 2.65 -14.23
C LEU A 201 -10.46 3.00 -14.40
N LEU A 202 -10.82 4.21 -13.98
CA LEU A 202 -12.16 4.78 -14.15
C LEU A 202 -12.25 5.49 -15.50
N ARG A 203 -12.48 4.72 -16.58
CA ARG A 203 -12.60 5.30 -17.94
C ARG A 203 -13.95 6.00 -18.09
N PRO A 204 -14.08 6.94 -19.05
CA PRO A 204 -15.37 7.59 -19.34
C PRO A 204 -16.50 6.62 -19.68
N THR A 205 -16.18 5.44 -20.23
CA THR A 205 -17.17 4.47 -20.71
C THR A 205 -17.33 3.25 -19.82
N ARG A 206 -16.38 2.98 -18.92
CA ARG A 206 -16.42 1.82 -18.01
C ARG A 206 -15.35 1.90 -16.93
N LYS A 207 -15.57 1.20 -15.82
CA LYS A 207 -14.50 0.78 -14.91
C LYS A 207 -13.77 -0.43 -15.50
N GLU A 208 -12.44 -0.38 -15.52
CA GLU A 208 -11.59 -1.48 -16.00
C GLU A 208 -10.62 -1.92 -14.90
N VAL A 209 -10.64 -3.20 -14.55
CA VAL A 209 -9.68 -3.80 -13.60
C VAL A 209 -8.45 -4.24 -14.40
N LEU A 210 -7.45 -3.36 -14.48
CA LEU A 210 -6.30 -3.51 -15.38
C LEU A 210 -5.41 -4.70 -15.01
N SER A 211 -5.36 -5.06 -13.74
CA SER A 211 -4.51 -6.13 -13.22
C SER A 211 -5.26 -7.43 -12.95
N ARG A 212 -6.49 -7.59 -13.46
CA ARG A 212 -7.26 -8.84 -13.30
C ARG A 212 -6.61 -9.97 -14.10
N GLY A 213 -6.47 -11.14 -13.48
CA GLY A 213 -6.00 -12.37 -14.12
C GLY A 213 -6.96 -13.54 -13.95
N ASP A 214 -6.56 -14.72 -14.42
CA ASP A 214 -7.30 -15.98 -14.18
C ASP A 214 -7.08 -16.51 -12.74
N ASP A 215 -6.07 -15.98 -12.06
CA ASP A 215 -5.61 -16.37 -10.73
C ASP A 215 -6.31 -15.62 -9.62
N TYR A 216 -6.63 -14.34 -9.80
CA TYR A 216 -7.47 -13.54 -8.91
C TYR A 216 -8.04 -12.33 -9.65
#